data_AF-A0A7Y5CTI3-F1
#
_entry.id   AF-A0A7Y5CTI3-F1
#
_cell.length_a   1.000
_cell.length_b   1.000
_cell.length_c   1.000
_cell.angle_alpha   90.00
_cell.angle_beta   90.00
_cell.angle_gamma   90.00
#
_symmetry.space_group_name_H-M   'P 1'
#
loop_
_entity.id
_entity.type
_entity.pdbx_description
1 polymer ?
#
loop_
_entity_poly.entity_id
_entity_poly.type
_entity_poly.pdbx_seq_one_letter_code
_entity_poly.pdbx_strand_id
1 'polypeptide(L)'
;MKSRVFILAVMMMLGIATLAAIAQTAADTPPGPAEATIDLATAAGVQAVNGEWRYSDTAIITVDFKGPGPDNQPTGVPVKTYDYTPHAGAADFDDSAWPVIEPAALQARRGTGRLCFNWYRIRITVPARVGDFDPTG
;
A
#
# COMPACT_ATOMS: atom_id res chain seq x y z
N MET A 1 -11.31 -33.09 -33.80
CA MET A 1 -10.97 -33.21 -32.37
C MET A 1 -9.64 -32.55 -32.00
N LYS A 2 -8.56 -32.76 -32.76
CA LYS A 2 -7.22 -32.17 -32.50
C LYS A 2 -7.16 -30.63 -32.57
N SER A 3 -7.99 -30.01 -33.41
CA SER A 3 -7.99 -28.55 -33.61
C SER A 3 -8.73 -27.77 -32.49
N ARG A 4 -9.70 -28.38 -31.81
CA ARG A 4 -10.41 -27.77 -30.66
C ARG A 4 -9.57 -27.76 -29.38
N VAL A 5 -8.72 -28.76 -29.21
CA VAL A 5 -7.76 -28.86 -28.08
C VAL A 5 -6.64 -27.83 -28.24
N PHE A 6 -6.23 -27.53 -29.48
CA PHE A 6 -5.20 -26.53 -29.76
C PHE A 6 -5.68 -25.09 -29.50
N ILE A 7 -6.95 -24.78 -29.81
CA ILE A 7 -7.52 -23.44 -29.59
C ILE A 7 -7.74 -23.15 -28.09
N LEU A 8 -8.14 -24.16 -27.29
CA LEU A 8 -8.24 -24.01 -25.84
C LEU A 8 -6.86 -23.82 -25.17
N ALA A 9 -5.82 -24.52 -25.65
CA ALA A 9 -4.46 -24.39 -25.11
C ALA A 9 -3.85 -23.00 -25.39
N VAL A 10 -4.13 -22.40 -26.55
CA VAL A 10 -3.67 -21.05 -26.90
C VAL A 10 -4.42 -19.98 -26.10
N MET A 11 -5.73 -20.14 -25.85
CA MET A 11 -6.49 -19.21 -24.98
C MET A 11 -6.11 -19.32 -23.50
N MET A 12 -5.73 -20.50 -23.02
CA MET A 12 -5.25 -20.70 -21.65
C MET A 12 -3.83 -20.14 -21.45
N MET A 13 -2.99 -20.11 -22.48
CA MET A 13 -1.68 -19.42 -22.45
C MET A 13 -1.79 -17.90 -22.59
N LEU A 14 -2.82 -17.37 -23.27
CA LEU A 14 -3.01 -15.92 -23.40
C LEU A 14 -3.61 -15.26 -22.15
N GLY A 15 -4.33 -16.01 -21.32
CA GLY A 15 -4.92 -15.51 -20.06
C GLY A 15 -3.96 -15.43 -18.87
N ILE A 16 -2.78 -16.05 -18.95
CA ILE A 16 -1.80 -16.09 -17.85
C ILE A 16 -0.80 -14.92 -17.95
N ALA A 17 -0.71 -14.23 -19.09
CA ALA A 17 0.27 -13.17 -19.32
C ALA A 17 -0.11 -11.79 -18.75
N THR A 18 -1.33 -11.59 -18.25
CA THR A 18 -1.85 -10.24 -17.91
C THR A 18 -1.98 -9.93 -16.41
N LEU A 19 -1.52 -10.79 -15.49
CA LEU A 19 -1.58 -10.51 -14.04
C LEU A 19 -0.22 -10.33 -13.35
N ALA A 20 0.89 -10.26 -14.10
CA ALA A 20 2.23 -10.06 -13.54
C ALA A 20 2.73 -8.59 -13.56
N ALA A 21 1.83 -7.61 -13.69
CA ALA A 21 2.12 -6.19 -13.46
C ALA A 21 1.24 -5.78 -12.28
N ILE A 22 1.74 -5.57 -11.07
CA ILE A 22 2.66 -4.49 -10.66
C ILE A 22 3.28 -4.88 -9.31
N ALA A 23 4.30 -5.74 -9.32
CA ALA A 23 5.23 -5.75 -8.19
C ALA A 23 6.12 -4.52 -8.37
N GLN A 24 5.83 -3.42 -7.67
CA GLN A 24 6.76 -2.31 -7.54
C GLN A 24 8.09 -2.89 -7.02
N THR A 25 9.06 -2.98 -7.91
CA THR A 25 10.45 -3.25 -7.56
C THR A 25 10.88 -2.22 -6.53
N ALA A 26 11.47 -2.67 -5.42
CA ALA A 26 12.20 -1.81 -4.51
C ALA A 26 13.23 -1.03 -5.35
N ALA A 27 12.94 0.24 -5.65
CA ALA A 27 13.96 1.12 -6.21
C ALA A 27 15.04 1.21 -5.14
N ASP A 28 16.27 0.83 -5.48
CA ASP A 28 17.41 1.02 -4.60
C ASP A 28 17.47 2.50 -4.22
N THR A 29 17.59 2.78 -2.92
CA THR A 29 17.73 4.16 -2.42
C THR A 29 18.93 4.80 -3.13
N PRO A 30 18.75 5.94 -3.83
CA PRO A 30 19.87 6.62 -4.47
C PRO A 30 20.99 6.89 -3.47
N PRO A 31 22.26 6.63 -3.82
CA PRO A 31 23.37 6.89 -2.92
C PRO A 31 23.59 8.39 -2.74
N GLY A 32 23.88 8.81 -1.51
CA GLY A 32 24.18 10.21 -1.17
C GLY A 32 23.06 10.91 -0.37
N PRO A 33 23.27 12.17 0.02
CA PRO A 33 22.23 12.97 0.66
C PRO A 33 21.12 13.33 -0.33
N ALA A 34 19.92 13.59 0.19
CA ALA A 34 18.84 14.15 -0.63
C ALA A 34 19.21 15.56 -1.12
N GLU A 35 18.95 15.86 -2.39
CA GLU A 35 19.15 17.20 -2.97
C GLU A 35 18.17 18.23 -2.40
N ALA A 36 16.98 17.78 -1.98
CA ALA A 36 15.99 18.60 -1.30
C ALA A 36 15.09 17.75 -0.39
N THR A 37 14.55 18.39 0.65
CA THR A 37 13.68 17.73 1.65
C THR A 37 12.44 18.60 1.91
N ILE A 38 11.28 17.95 2.02
CA ILE A 38 10.03 18.59 2.45
C ILE A 38 9.57 17.89 3.74
N ASP A 39 9.35 18.67 4.80
CA ASP A 39 8.84 18.12 6.07
C ASP A 39 7.30 18.08 6.06
N LEU A 40 6.75 16.88 5.82
CA LEU A 40 5.30 16.63 5.81
C LEU A 40 4.65 16.61 7.21
N ALA A 41 5.43 16.78 8.29
CA ALA A 41 4.89 17.05 9.62
C ALA A 41 4.61 18.54 9.87
N THR A 42 4.87 19.40 8.86
CA THR A 42 4.60 20.84 8.93
C THR A 42 3.47 21.23 7.98
N ALA A 43 2.74 22.30 8.33
CA ALA A 43 1.73 22.87 7.44
C ALA A 43 2.33 23.33 6.11
N ALA A 44 3.52 23.96 6.14
CA ALA A 44 4.20 24.44 4.94
C ALA A 44 4.59 23.29 4.00
N GLY A 45 5.12 22.18 4.53
CA GLY A 45 5.52 21.03 3.72
C GLY A 45 4.32 20.31 3.10
N VAL A 46 3.24 20.13 3.86
CA VAL A 46 1.99 19.57 3.31
C VAL A 46 1.38 20.48 2.25
N GLN A 47 1.37 21.79 2.47
CA GLN A 47 0.91 22.75 1.47
C GLN A 47 1.77 22.70 0.20
N ALA A 48 3.10 22.59 0.32
CA ALA A 48 4.00 22.55 -0.83
C ALA A 48 3.68 21.41 -1.80
N VAL A 49 3.16 20.28 -1.30
CA VAL A 49 2.81 19.11 -2.10
C VAL A 49 1.32 19.00 -2.40
N ASN A 50 0.52 20.03 -2.13
CA ASN A 50 -0.96 20.00 -2.18
C ASN A 50 -1.54 18.79 -1.44
N GLY A 51 -0.94 18.45 -0.29
CA GLY A 51 -1.25 17.25 0.46
C GLY A 51 -2.36 17.44 1.49
N GLU A 52 -2.92 16.33 1.94
CA GLU A 52 -3.86 16.24 3.05
C GLU A 52 -3.64 14.89 3.76
N TRP A 53 -3.40 14.90 5.07
CA TRP A 53 -3.22 13.68 5.84
C TRP A 53 -4.57 13.10 6.25
N ARG A 54 -4.74 11.80 6.04
CA ARG A 54 -5.89 11.00 6.47
C ARG A 54 -5.44 9.87 7.36
N TYR A 55 -6.28 9.55 8.34
CA TYR A 55 -5.95 8.60 9.39
C TYR A 55 -7.03 7.54 9.57
N SER A 56 -6.62 6.29 9.76
CA SER A 56 -7.52 5.24 10.26
C SER A 56 -6.78 4.29 11.18
N ASP A 57 -7.48 3.84 12.23
CA ASP A 57 -7.08 2.65 12.96
C ASP A 57 -7.27 1.41 12.09
N THR A 58 -6.47 0.40 12.38
CA THR A 58 -6.60 -0.93 11.81
C THR A 58 -7.08 -1.88 12.90
N ALA A 59 -8.09 -2.68 12.59
CA ALA A 59 -8.56 -3.77 13.45
C ALA A 59 -7.90 -5.08 13.03
N ILE A 60 -7.42 -5.86 14.00
CA ILE A 60 -7.08 -7.26 13.78
C ILE A 60 -8.37 -8.05 13.86
N ILE A 61 -8.62 -8.85 12.83
CA ILE A 61 -9.83 -9.65 12.71
C ILE A 61 -9.45 -11.12 12.61
N THR A 62 -10.32 -11.97 13.14
CA THR A 62 -10.18 -13.42 12.95
C THR A 62 -10.86 -13.80 11.64
N VAL A 63 -10.14 -14.52 10.78
CA VAL A 63 -10.62 -14.97 9.47
C VAL A 63 -10.47 -16.48 9.32
N ASP A 64 -11.19 -17.05 8.36
CA ASP A 64 -11.02 -18.44 7.94
C ASP A 64 -9.81 -18.59 7.02
N PHE A 65 -9.06 -19.69 7.22
CA PHE A 65 -7.96 -20.07 6.35
C PHE A 65 -7.78 -21.60 6.34
N LYS A 66 -6.74 -22.08 5.66
CA LYS A 66 -6.41 -23.50 5.59
C LYS A 66 -5.08 -23.78 6.28
N GLY A 67 -5.05 -24.86 7.07
CA GLY A 67 -3.81 -25.38 7.65
C GLY A 67 -2.88 -25.97 6.59
N PRO A 68 -1.66 -26.39 6.99
CA PRO A 68 -0.71 -27.00 6.06
C PRO A 68 -1.22 -28.35 5.56
N GLY A 69 -1.14 -28.56 4.24
CA GLY A 69 -1.35 -29.85 3.59
C GLY A 69 -0.07 -30.69 3.55
N PRO A 70 -0.11 -31.89 2.93
CA PRO A 70 1.05 -32.78 2.83
C PRO A 70 2.26 -32.16 2.08
N ASP A 71 2.01 -31.15 1.25
CA ASP A 71 3.00 -30.37 0.51
C ASP A 71 3.44 -29.07 1.25
N ASN A 72 3.02 -28.91 2.50
CA ASN A 72 3.19 -27.70 3.32
C ASN A 72 2.54 -26.42 2.76
N GLN A 73 1.67 -26.54 1.75
CA GLN A 73 0.87 -25.42 1.26
C GLN A 73 -0.42 -25.27 2.08
N PRO A 74 -1.12 -24.11 2.04
CA PRO A 74 -2.37 -23.92 2.76
C PRO A 74 -3.54 -24.66 2.09
N THR A 75 -3.50 -26.00 2.11
CA THR A 75 -4.46 -26.91 1.47
C THR A 75 -5.07 -27.92 2.45
N GLY A 76 -4.63 -27.91 3.72
CA GLY A 76 -5.08 -28.80 4.78
C GLY A 76 -6.44 -28.43 5.38
N VAL A 77 -6.69 -28.92 6.60
CA VAL A 77 -7.97 -28.72 7.32
C VAL A 77 -8.28 -27.24 7.55
N PRO A 78 -9.57 -26.84 7.60
CA PRO A 78 -9.95 -25.47 7.94
C PRO A 78 -9.43 -25.06 9.32
N VAL A 79 -8.92 -23.82 9.41
CA VAL A 79 -8.42 -23.21 10.66
C VAL A 79 -8.88 -21.76 10.75
N LYS A 80 -8.79 -21.18 11.95
CA LYS A 80 -8.90 -19.73 12.16
C LYS A 80 -7.51 -19.11 12.22
N THR A 81 -7.35 -17.93 11.62
CA THR A 81 -6.13 -17.12 11.68
C THR A 81 -6.48 -15.65 11.85
N TYR A 82 -5.49 -14.76 11.82
CA TYR A 82 -5.68 -13.31 11.88
C TYR A 82 -5.39 -12.66 10.54
N ASP A 83 -6.23 -11.71 10.18
CA ASP A 83 -6.00 -10.69 9.15
C ASP A 83 -6.21 -9.32 9.80
N TYR A 84 -6.14 -8.25 9.02
CA TYR A 84 -6.36 -6.89 9.47
C TYR A 84 -7.23 -6.11 8.49
N THR A 85 -7.94 -5.10 8.97
CA THR A 85 -8.76 -4.22 8.14
C THR A 85 -8.67 -2.78 8.64
N PRO A 86 -8.60 -1.77 7.75
CA PRO A 86 -8.65 -1.87 6.29
C PRO A 86 -7.29 -2.25 5.65
N HIS A 87 -7.33 -2.86 4.47
CA HIS A 87 -6.16 -3.07 3.60
C HIS A 87 -5.89 -1.84 2.73
N ALA A 88 -5.48 -0.74 3.37
CA ALA A 88 -5.34 0.57 2.70
C ALA A 88 -3.96 0.82 2.09
N GLY A 89 -3.31 -0.22 1.55
CA GLY A 89 -2.01 -0.10 0.88
C GLY A 89 -2.10 0.27 -0.60
N ALA A 90 -3.24 -0.01 -1.25
CA ALA A 90 -3.42 0.26 -2.67
C ALA A 90 -3.47 1.77 -2.97
N ALA A 91 -2.92 2.17 -4.11
CA ALA A 91 -2.89 3.57 -4.54
C ALA A 91 -4.30 4.15 -4.76
N ASP A 92 -5.23 3.30 -5.21
CA ASP A 92 -6.63 3.61 -5.50
C ASP A 92 -7.58 3.34 -4.32
N PHE A 93 -7.07 2.96 -3.14
CA PHE A 93 -7.89 2.81 -1.95
C PHE A 93 -8.62 4.13 -1.61
N ASP A 94 -9.93 4.05 -1.44
CA ASP A 94 -10.78 5.19 -1.07
C ASP A 94 -10.74 5.44 0.45
N ASP A 95 -10.00 6.48 0.83
CA ASP A 95 -9.89 7.00 2.19
C ASP A 95 -10.75 8.27 2.42
N SER A 96 -11.69 8.59 1.52
CA SER A 96 -12.49 9.81 1.59
C SER A 96 -13.33 9.93 2.87
N ALA A 97 -13.73 8.80 3.46
CA ALA A 97 -14.48 8.76 4.72
C ALA A 97 -13.61 8.90 5.98
N TRP A 98 -12.28 8.86 5.85
CA TRP A 98 -11.38 8.94 6.99
C TRP A 98 -11.23 10.37 7.52
N PRO A 99 -11.03 10.55 8.84
CA PRO A 99 -10.73 11.85 9.39
C PRO A 99 -9.45 12.43 8.80
N VAL A 100 -9.53 13.70 8.40
CA VAL A 100 -8.37 14.52 8.08
C VAL A 100 -7.69 14.91 9.39
N ILE A 101 -6.37 14.82 9.43
CA ILE A 101 -5.57 15.24 10.59
C ILE A 101 -4.57 16.31 10.21
N GLU A 102 -4.33 17.25 11.13
CA GLU A 102 -3.31 18.26 10.94
C GLU A 102 -1.90 17.65 10.94
N PRO A 103 -0.92 18.23 10.21
CA PRO A 103 0.44 17.70 10.15
C PRO A 103 1.11 17.58 11.53
N ALA A 104 0.89 18.57 12.40
CA ALA A 104 1.41 18.55 13.76
C ALA A 104 0.82 17.40 14.61
N ALA A 105 -0.37 16.90 14.25
CA ALA A 105 -1.01 15.81 14.95
C ALA A 105 -0.37 14.45 14.64
N LEU A 106 0.55 14.33 13.68
CA LEU A 106 1.28 13.07 13.42
C LEU A 106 2.05 12.59 14.65
N GLN A 107 2.45 13.50 15.54
CA GLN A 107 3.18 13.16 16.78
C GLN A 107 2.27 12.68 17.92
N ALA A 108 0.95 12.75 17.76
CA ALA A 108 0.02 12.32 18.80
C ALA A 108 0.12 10.81 19.05
N ARG A 109 0.11 10.42 20.34
CA ARG A 109 0.12 9.02 20.76
C ARG A 109 -1.29 8.45 20.58
N ARG A 110 -1.49 7.61 19.56
CA ARG A 110 -2.80 7.00 19.24
C ARG A 110 -2.94 5.52 19.59
N GLY A 111 -1.84 4.87 19.96
CA GLY A 111 -1.86 3.47 20.38
C GLY A 111 -2.44 3.28 21.80
N THR A 112 -3.07 2.15 22.04
CA THR A 112 -3.69 1.79 23.34
C THR A 112 -2.78 0.95 24.25
N GLY A 113 -1.49 0.86 23.93
CA GLY A 113 -0.48 0.21 24.79
C GLY A 113 -0.27 -1.29 24.55
N ARG A 114 -0.89 -1.87 23.53
CA ARG A 114 -0.67 -3.26 23.08
C ARG A 114 -0.40 -3.25 21.56
N LEU A 115 -0.88 -4.27 20.85
CA LEU A 115 -0.74 -4.35 19.40
C LEU A 115 -1.67 -3.32 18.75
N CYS A 116 -1.09 -2.35 18.06
CA CYS A 116 -1.81 -1.30 17.35
C CYS A 116 -1.22 -1.18 15.94
N PHE A 117 -2.09 -1.18 14.95
CA PHE A 117 -1.77 -0.87 13.57
C PHE A 117 -2.67 0.29 13.15
N ASN A 118 -2.11 1.20 12.37
CA ASN A 118 -2.82 2.39 11.92
C ASN A 118 -2.31 2.75 10.52
N TRP A 119 -3.16 3.39 9.74
CA TRP A 119 -2.82 3.95 8.45
C TRP A 119 -2.71 5.47 8.56
N TYR A 120 -1.64 6.00 7.98
CA TYR A 120 -1.51 7.41 7.63
C TYR A 120 -1.41 7.47 6.12
N ARG A 121 -2.36 8.12 5.47
CA ARG A 121 -2.40 8.27 4.01
C ARG A 121 -2.32 9.73 3.65
N ILE A 122 -1.57 10.02 2.59
CA ILE A 122 -1.46 11.35 2.00
C ILE A 122 -1.35 11.18 0.49
N ARG A 123 -2.15 11.95 -0.24
CA ARG A 123 -1.96 12.13 -1.69
C ARG A 123 -1.05 13.34 -1.88
N ILE A 124 0.04 13.17 -2.60
CA ILE A 124 0.99 14.26 -2.88
C ILE A 124 1.01 14.57 -4.38
N THR A 125 1.23 15.85 -4.69
CA THR A 125 1.64 16.32 -6.01
C THR A 125 3.12 16.69 -5.93
N VAL A 126 3.95 16.21 -6.86
CA VAL A 126 5.35 16.64 -6.94
C VAL A 126 5.36 18.15 -7.27
N PRO A 127 5.93 19.00 -6.40
CA PRO A 127 5.95 20.44 -6.65
C PRO A 127 6.89 20.79 -7.79
N ALA A 128 6.68 21.93 -8.43
CA ALA A 128 7.59 22.41 -9.48
C ALA A 128 8.99 22.76 -8.94
N ARG A 129 9.10 23.09 -7.64
CA ARG A 129 10.36 23.45 -6.98
C ARG A 129 10.37 23.05 -5.52
N VAL A 130 11.56 22.74 -4.99
CA VAL A 130 11.85 22.62 -3.56
C VAL A 130 13.07 23.48 -3.25
N GLY A 131 12.83 24.72 -2.81
CA GLY A 131 13.88 25.74 -2.81
C GLY A 131 14.39 25.98 -4.23
N ASP A 132 15.70 25.90 -4.43
CA ASP A 132 16.33 26.07 -5.75
C ASP A 132 16.38 24.77 -6.57
N PHE A 133 15.92 23.64 -6.03
CA PHE A 133 15.90 22.35 -6.71
C PHE A 133 14.62 22.16 -7.54
N ASP A 134 14.76 21.59 -8.74
CA ASP A 134 13.65 21.16 -9.60
C ASP A 134 13.51 19.63 -9.51
N PRO A 135 12.47 19.10 -8.85
CA PRO A 135 12.29 17.66 -8.67
C PRO A 135 11.60 16.97 -9.86
N THR A 136 11.37 17.68 -10.98
CA THR A 136 10.60 17.14 -12.11
C THR A 136 11.43 16.38 -13.16
N GLY A 137 12.77 16.51 -13.10
CA GLY A 137 13.72 15.83 -13.99
C GLY A 137 14.20 16.68 -15.15
#